data_AF-A0A9P8PM95-F1
#
_entry.id   AF-A0A9P8PM95-F1
#
_cell.length_a   1.000
_cell.length_b   1.000
_cell.length_c   1.000
_cell.angle_alpha   90.00
_cell.angle_beta   90.00
_cell.angle_gamma   90.00
#
_symmetry.space_group_name_H-M   'P 1'
#
loop_
_entity.id
_entity.type
_entity.pdbx_description
1 polymer ?
#
loop_
_entity_poly.entity_id
_entity_poly.type
_entity_poly.pdbx_seq_one_letter_code
_entity_poly.pdbx_strand_id
1 'polypeptide(L)'
;MRSSISTFQSIRKSIPAVYNFIEHCPQPLTLSTSTIVQECSSCEFPPDKQLDSQKPLYNTKAAHWKHVLIHSKVRASDWSSRVELMPTELISKFGQHKRELINPHYPVLISNVNLKTGVRVSDEESLVLVYPDNKYYRVKESEVPSFMKEVLNPADHHHNLNAIPNSNEVVLICGHARRDIRCGLIAPFLESEFRYNLSARGLLYDPETNPTGVKVGLVSHIGGHIYAGNVLYFDENGKAIWYGRVKPENVDGIIEETMIKKNIIKELYRGK
;
A
#
# COMPACT_ATOMS: atom_id res chain seq x y z
N MET A 1 -13.06 47.39 0.75
CA MET A 1 -14.24 46.78 0.09
C MET A 1 -13.77 46.10 -1.19
N ARG A 2 -14.06 44.79 -1.32
CA ARG A 2 -14.16 43.94 -2.54
C ARG A 2 -12.98 43.94 -3.51
N SER A 3 -12.08 42.95 -3.48
CA SER A 3 -12.20 41.57 -3.99
C SER A 3 -12.39 41.48 -5.52
N SER A 4 -11.33 41.08 -6.23
CA SER A 4 -11.42 40.40 -7.52
C SER A 4 -10.54 39.14 -7.48
N ILE A 5 -11.03 38.15 -6.74
CA ILE A 5 -10.62 36.75 -6.90
C ILE A 5 -11.15 36.34 -8.28
N SER A 6 -10.27 36.31 -9.27
CA SER A 6 -10.53 35.66 -10.56
C SER A 6 -10.56 34.16 -10.31
N THR A 7 -11.78 33.66 -10.16
CA THR A 7 -12.20 32.29 -9.93
C THR A 7 -11.52 31.31 -10.88
N PHE A 8 -10.90 30.28 -10.29
CA PHE A 8 -10.51 29.05 -10.95
C PHE A 8 -11.68 28.47 -11.76
N GLN A 9 -11.66 28.67 -13.07
CA GLN A 9 -12.43 27.88 -14.02
C GLN A 9 -11.50 27.34 -15.09
N SER A 10 -11.72 26.06 -15.41
CA SER A 10 -11.08 25.29 -16.49
C SER A 10 -9.78 24.55 -16.18
N ILE A 11 -9.86 23.56 -15.28
CA ILE A 11 -9.46 22.17 -15.64
C ILE A 11 -10.51 21.21 -15.07
N ARG A 12 -11.72 21.23 -15.64
CA ARG A 12 -12.59 20.04 -15.62
C ARG A 12 -12.21 19.20 -16.83
N LYS A 13 -11.08 18.50 -16.77
CA LYS A 13 -10.99 17.24 -17.51
C LYS A 13 -11.97 16.31 -16.79
N SER A 14 -13.10 16.05 -17.42
CA SER A 14 -14.05 15.02 -17.01
C SER A 14 -13.34 13.68 -17.01
N ILE A 15 -12.81 13.28 -15.85
CA ILE A 15 -12.27 11.94 -15.60
C ILE A 15 -13.50 11.05 -15.37
N PRO A 16 -13.71 9.97 -16.14
CA PRO A 16 -14.78 9.03 -15.84
C PRO A 16 -14.55 8.47 -14.42
N ALA A 17 -15.60 8.43 -13.60
CA ALA A 17 -15.52 7.84 -12.26
C ALA A 17 -15.36 6.31 -12.39
N VAL A 18 -14.14 5.80 -12.48
CA VAL A 18 -13.91 4.38 -12.84
C VAL A 18 -14.09 3.42 -11.66
N TYR A 19 -14.80 3.79 -10.60
CA TYR A 19 -15.22 2.79 -9.62
C TYR A 19 -16.65 3.01 -9.16
N ASN A 20 -17.50 2.00 -9.34
CA ASN A 20 -18.79 1.96 -8.66
C ASN A 20 -18.59 1.53 -7.21
N PHE A 21 -19.60 1.75 -6.37
CA PHE A 21 -19.58 1.23 -5.02
C PHE A 21 -20.63 0.14 -4.85
N ILE A 22 -20.25 -0.93 -4.16
CA ILE A 22 -21.18 -1.95 -3.66
C ILE A 22 -21.17 -1.90 -2.13
N GLU A 23 -22.30 -2.21 -1.50
CA GLU A 23 -22.41 -2.10 -0.04
C GLU A 23 -21.57 -3.15 0.68
N HIS A 24 -21.70 -4.41 0.27
CA HIS A 24 -21.15 -5.57 0.96
C HIS A 24 -20.19 -6.37 0.07
N CYS A 25 -19.18 -6.97 0.69
CA CYS A 25 -18.31 -7.93 0.07
C CYS A 25 -19.12 -9.20 -0.24
N PRO A 26 -19.10 -9.70 -1.48
CA PRO A 26 -19.78 -10.95 -1.80
C PRO A 26 -19.14 -12.11 -1.04
N GLN A 27 -19.92 -13.17 -0.83
CA GLN A 27 -19.38 -14.42 -0.30
C GLN A 27 -18.34 -14.99 -1.28
N PRO A 28 -17.24 -15.57 -0.77
CA PRO A 28 -16.19 -16.10 -1.62
C PRO A 28 -16.71 -17.27 -2.46
N LEU A 29 -16.41 -17.26 -3.76
CA LEU A 29 -16.65 -18.38 -4.67
C LEU A 29 -15.65 -19.50 -4.41
N THR A 30 -14.43 -19.14 -3.99
CA THR A 30 -13.36 -20.05 -3.62
C THR A 30 -12.71 -19.60 -2.32
N LEU A 31 -12.51 -20.53 -1.40
CA LEU A 31 -11.71 -20.37 -0.20
C LEU A 31 -10.58 -21.41 -0.23
N SER A 32 -9.36 -20.99 0.09
CA SER A 32 -8.29 -21.97 0.29
C SER A 32 -8.68 -22.95 1.39
N THR A 33 -8.64 -24.25 1.09
CA THR A 33 -8.80 -25.32 2.09
C THR A 33 -7.52 -25.59 2.88
N SER A 34 -6.48 -24.74 2.72
CA SER A 34 -5.26 -24.88 3.50
C SER A 34 -5.56 -24.69 4.99
N THR A 35 -4.94 -25.52 5.83
CA THR A 35 -5.04 -25.44 7.30
C THR A 35 -4.75 -24.03 7.83
N ILE A 36 -3.84 -23.31 7.16
CA ILE A 36 -3.51 -21.91 7.45
C ILE A 36 -4.78 -21.02 7.40
N VAL A 37 -5.63 -21.12 6.38
CA VAL A 37 -6.80 -20.23 6.27
C VAL A 37 -7.94 -20.65 7.19
N GLN A 38 -8.07 -21.96 7.45
CA GLN A 38 -9.02 -22.49 8.45
C GLN A 38 -8.68 -22.04 9.89
N GLU A 39 -7.40 -21.83 10.22
CA GLU A 39 -6.99 -21.35 11.55
C GLU A 39 -7.37 -19.88 11.82
N CYS A 40 -7.66 -19.07 10.79
CA CYS A 40 -8.06 -17.66 10.94
C CYS A 40 -9.57 -17.43 10.80
N SER A 41 -10.43 -18.46 10.82
CA SER A 41 -11.89 -18.22 10.76
C SER A 41 -12.42 -17.34 11.90
N SER A 42 -11.67 -17.19 12.99
CA SER A 42 -11.91 -16.18 14.04
C SER A 42 -10.77 -15.17 14.24
N CYS A 43 -9.60 -15.35 13.61
CA CYS A 43 -8.35 -14.59 13.83
C CYS A 43 -8.27 -14.03 15.26
N GLU A 44 -8.13 -14.89 16.27
CA GLU A 44 -8.23 -14.45 17.66
C GLU A 44 -7.14 -13.42 18.01
N PHE A 45 -7.59 -12.19 18.28
CA PHE A 45 -6.70 -11.16 18.78
C PHE A 45 -6.59 -11.23 20.30
N PRO A 46 -5.49 -10.74 20.89
CA PRO A 46 -5.38 -10.62 22.34
C PRO A 46 -6.61 -9.92 22.93
N PRO A 47 -7.12 -10.35 24.11
CA PRO A 47 -8.35 -9.81 24.70
C PRO A 47 -8.35 -8.28 24.85
N ASP A 48 -7.17 -7.69 25.13
CA ASP A 48 -6.95 -6.24 25.27
C ASP A 48 -6.80 -5.49 23.93
N LYS A 49 -6.74 -6.23 22.81
CA LYS A 49 -6.48 -5.71 21.46
C LYS A 49 -7.47 -6.27 20.45
N GLN A 50 -8.75 -6.18 20.76
CA GLN A 50 -9.80 -6.46 19.79
C GLN A 50 -9.84 -5.41 18.66
N LEU A 51 -10.43 -5.79 17.53
CA LEU A 51 -10.72 -4.84 16.47
C LEU A 51 -11.90 -3.96 16.88
N ASP A 52 -11.77 -2.67 16.60
CA ASP A 52 -12.90 -1.77 16.69
C ASP A 52 -13.82 -2.10 15.52
N SER A 53 -15.03 -2.61 15.78
CA SER A 53 -16.06 -2.89 14.76
C SER A 53 -17.10 -1.78 14.64
N GLN A 54 -17.12 -0.83 15.57
CA GLN A 54 -18.17 0.19 15.69
C GLN A 54 -17.84 1.48 14.92
N LYS A 55 -16.56 1.87 14.85
CA LYS A 55 -16.18 3.09 14.14
C LYS A 55 -16.39 2.96 12.62
N PRO A 56 -16.80 4.02 11.94
CA PRO A 56 -16.87 4.00 10.48
C PRO A 56 -15.46 3.87 9.89
N LEU A 57 -15.32 3.08 8.82
CA LEU A 57 -14.05 2.96 8.09
C LEU A 57 -13.85 4.09 7.08
N TYR A 58 -14.94 4.56 6.47
CA TYR A 58 -14.89 5.58 5.42
C TYR A 58 -14.17 6.85 5.91
N ASN A 59 -13.26 7.36 5.08
CA ASN A 59 -12.43 8.54 5.35
C ASN A 59 -11.50 8.42 6.59
N THR A 60 -11.20 7.22 7.07
CA THR A 60 -10.21 7.03 8.15
C THR A 60 -8.75 6.97 7.66
N LYS A 61 -8.55 6.99 6.33
CA LYS A 61 -7.23 7.15 5.72
C LYS A 61 -6.82 8.62 5.77
N ALA A 62 -5.61 8.90 6.25
CA ALA A 62 -5.02 10.23 6.13
C ALA A 62 -4.69 10.55 4.66
N ALA A 63 -5.09 11.74 4.20
CA ALA A 63 -4.72 12.23 2.88
C ALA A 63 -3.19 12.41 2.79
N HIS A 64 -2.61 11.92 1.69
CA HIS A 64 -1.21 12.10 1.37
C HIS A 64 -1.07 12.42 -0.12
N TRP A 65 -0.11 13.28 -0.45
CA TRP A 65 0.30 13.62 -1.79
C TRP A 65 1.00 12.44 -2.48
N LYS A 66 1.91 11.79 -1.76
CA LYS A 66 2.65 10.62 -2.24
C LYS A 66 2.74 9.53 -1.18
N HIS A 67 2.80 8.28 -1.64
CA HIS A 67 3.17 7.12 -0.83
C HIS A 67 4.49 6.55 -1.36
N VAL A 68 5.52 6.62 -0.53
CA VAL A 68 6.86 6.09 -0.77
C VAL A 68 6.97 4.74 -0.09
N LEU A 69 7.23 3.71 -0.89
CA LEU A 69 7.37 2.32 -0.48
C LEU A 69 8.82 1.89 -0.68
N ILE A 70 9.56 1.78 0.43
CA ILE A 70 10.98 1.45 0.44
C ILE A 70 11.14 -0.06 0.61
N HIS A 71 11.78 -0.74 -0.33
CA HIS A 71 12.03 -2.17 -0.20
C HIS A 71 12.98 -2.43 0.95
N SER A 72 12.48 -3.12 1.96
CA SER A 72 13.22 -3.45 3.16
C SER A 72 14.11 -4.66 2.91
N LYS A 73 15.35 -4.61 3.41
CA LYS A 73 16.28 -5.74 3.42
C LYS A 73 15.97 -6.69 4.58
N VAL A 74 15.23 -6.21 5.58
CA VAL A 74 14.75 -6.97 6.73
C VAL A 74 13.35 -7.54 6.48
N ARG A 75 13.11 -8.76 6.93
CA ARG A 75 11.79 -9.40 6.87
C ARG A 75 10.79 -8.66 7.75
N ALA A 76 9.52 -8.67 7.37
CA ALA A 76 8.46 -7.93 8.06
C ALA A 76 8.28 -8.37 9.52
N SER A 77 8.51 -9.66 9.81
CA SER A 77 8.53 -10.23 11.16
C SER A 77 9.60 -9.62 12.08
N ASP A 78 10.68 -9.12 11.47
CA ASP A 78 11.89 -8.64 12.14
C ASP A 78 11.93 -7.10 12.20
N TRP A 79 10.96 -6.39 11.60
CA TRP A 79 10.84 -4.93 11.70
C TRP A 79 10.68 -4.47 13.15
N SER A 80 11.43 -3.44 13.54
CA SER A 80 11.25 -2.78 14.83
C SER A 80 9.94 -1.99 14.85
N SER A 81 9.39 -1.74 16.04
CA SER A 81 8.14 -0.96 16.19
C SER A 81 8.20 0.47 15.64
N ARG A 82 9.41 0.96 15.36
CA ARG A 82 9.74 2.25 14.74
C ARG A 82 10.72 2.03 13.60
N VAL A 83 10.18 1.60 12.45
CA VAL A 83 10.97 1.31 11.24
C VAL A 83 11.85 2.49 10.82
N GLU A 84 11.40 3.72 11.06
CA GLU A 84 12.13 4.96 10.80
C GLU A 84 13.41 5.12 11.64
N LEU A 85 13.63 4.28 12.65
CA LEU A 85 14.82 4.27 13.49
C LEU A 85 15.71 3.04 13.23
N MET A 86 15.40 2.22 12.21
CA MET A 86 16.22 1.05 11.87
C MET A 86 17.49 1.49 11.14
N PRO A 87 18.69 1.35 11.74
CA PRO A 87 19.91 2.02 11.29
C PRO A 87 20.42 1.53 9.92
N THR A 88 20.11 0.30 9.54
CA THR A 88 20.56 -0.32 8.27
C THR A 88 19.54 -0.19 7.14
N GLU A 89 18.38 0.40 7.41
CA GLU A 89 17.28 0.51 6.47
C GLU A 89 17.21 1.93 5.91
N LEU A 90 17.02 2.05 4.60
CA LEU A 90 16.99 3.34 3.90
C LEU A 90 15.88 4.28 4.45
N ILE A 91 14.78 3.72 4.96
CA ILE A 91 13.70 4.50 5.58
C ILE A 91 14.16 5.38 6.75
N SER A 92 15.22 5.00 7.46
CA SER A 92 15.76 5.82 8.54
C SER A 92 16.35 7.14 8.04
N LYS A 93 16.99 7.11 6.87
CA LYS A 93 17.55 8.28 6.19
C LYS A 93 16.45 9.20 5.68
N PHE A 94 15.38 8.62 5.13
CA PHE A 94 14.17 9.39 4.83
C PHE A 94 13.58 10.04 6.08
N GLY A 95 13.54 9.32 7.20
CA GLY A 95 13.06 9.82 8.49
C GLY A 95 13.85 11.03 9.02
N GLN A 96 15.18 10.99 8.89
CA GLN A 96 16.08 12.07 9.30
C GLN A 96 15.82 13.38 8.55
N HIS A 97 15.53 13.29 7.24
CA HIS A 97 15.34 14.45 6.38
C HIS A 97 13.88 14.88 6.19
N LYS A 98 12.90 14.07 6.62
CA LYS A 98 11.48 14.29 6.35
C LYS A 98 10.97 15.68 6.74
N ARG A 99 11.39 16.20 7.90
CA ARG A 99 10.92 17.50 8.40
C ARG A 99 11.49 18.69 7.63
N GLU A 100 12.70 18.55 7.10
CA GLU A 100 13.42 19.61 6.39
C GLU A 100 13.06 19.62 4.90
N LEU A 101 12.91 18.45 4.29
CA LEU A 101 12.87 18.30 2.83
C LEU A 101 11.47 18.07 2.24
N ILE A 102 10.45 17.83 3.06
CA ILE A 102 9.07 17.62 2.58
C ILE A 102 8.25 18.87 2.88
N ASN A 103 7.64 19.44 1.84
CA ASN A 103 6.70 20.53 2.00
C ASN A 103 5.46 20.04 2.78
N PRO A 104 5.11 20.68 3.92
CA PRO A 104 3.99 20.23 4.76
C PRO A 104 2.62 20.30 4.08
N HIS A 105 2.46 21.09 3.01
CA HIS A 105 1.24 21.15 2.21
C HIS A 105 1.06 19.93 1.28
N TYR A 106 2.12 19.15 1.07
CA TYR A 106 2.15 17.97 0.22
C TYR A 106 2.59 16.75 1.04
N PRO A 107 1.73 16.27 1.97
CA PRO A 107 2.11 15.26 2.95
C PRO A 107 2.54 13.95 2.28
N VAL A 108 3.68 13.41 2.71
CA VAL A 108 4.21 12.14 2.18
C VAL A 108 4.15 11.04 3.23
N LEU A 109 3.51 9.93 2.85
CA LEU A 109 3.56 8.69 3.61
C LEU A 109 4.79 7.88 3.18
N ILE A 110 5.57 7.40 4.14
CA ILE A 110 6.78 6.61 3.89
C ILE A 110 6.63 5.31 4.66
N SER A 111 6.81 4.18 3.97
CA SER A 111 6.64 2.85 4.55
C SER A 111 7.70 1.90 4.01
N ASN A 112 8.07 0.92 4.83
CA ASN A 112 8.87 -0.21 4.39
C ASN A 112 7.96 -1.24 3.73
N VAL A 113 8.48 -1.97 2.75
CA VAL A 113 7.76 -3.05 2.07
C VAL A 113 8.66 -4.28 1.91
N ASN A 114 8.11 -5.47 2.08
CA ASN A 114 8.68 -6.69 1.51
C ASN A 114 7.77 -7.13 0.36
N LEU A 115 8.27 -6.94 -0.87
CA LEU A 115 7.54 -7.23 -2.09
C LEU A 115 8.48 -7.97 -3.05
N LYS A 116 8.04 -9.10 -3.59
CA LYS A 116 8.79 -9.81 -4.64
C LYS A 116 8.79 -8.94 -5.90
N THR A 117 9.97 -8.63 -6.42
CA THR A 117 10.17 -7.83 -7.63
C THR A 117 11.19 -8.52 -8.53
N GLY A 118 11.04 -8.36 -9.85
CA GLY A 118 12.03 -8.79 -10.85
C GLY A 118 13.15 -7.76 -11.05
N VAL A 119 13.05 -6.59 -10.42
CA VAL A 119 14.05 -5.53 -10.54
C VAL A 119 15.25 -5.86 -9.67
N ARG A 120 16.39 -6.13 -10.31
CA ARG A 120 17.67 -6.29 -9.62
C ARG A 120 18.21 -4.92 -9.19
N VAL A 121 18.74 -4.86 -7.98
CA VAL A 121 19.44 -3.71 -7.40
C VAL A 121 20.78 -4.18 -6.85
N SER A 122 21.78 -3.30 -6.83
CA SER A 122 23.06 -3.60 -6.18
C SER A 122 22.92 -3.53 -4.65
N ASP A 123 23.90 -4.08 -3.92
CA ASP A 123 23.89 -4.07 -2.44
C ASP A 123 23.92 -2.65 -1.84
N GLU A 124 24.46 -1.68 -2.59
CA GLU A 124 24.54 -0.26 -2.22
C GLU A 124 23.23 0.52 -2.47
N GLU A 125 22.30 -0.05 -3.23
CA GLU A 125 21.05 0.59 -3.61
C GLU A 125 19.87 -0.02 -2.84
N SER A 126 18.79 0.73 -2.72
CA SER A 126 17.48 0.18 -2.39
C SER A 126 16.46 0.57 -3.45
N LEU A 127 15.46 -0.28 -3.63
CA LEU A 127 14.37 -0.03 -4.55
C LEU A 127 13.27 0.76 -3.84
N VAL A 128 12.90 1.91 -4.39
CA VAL A 128 11.86 2.79 -3.86
C VAL A 128 10.74 2.89 -4.87
N LEU A 129 9.53 2.47 -4.52
CA LEU A 129 8.33 2.60 -5.34
C LEU A 129 7.52 3.81 -4.87
N VAL A 130 7.14 4.68 -5.79
CA VAL A 130 6.40 5.92 -5.48
C VAL A 130 5.05 5.92 -6.19
N TYR A 131 3.99 6.15 -5.41
CA TYR A 131 2.63 6.41 -5.89
C TYR A 131 2.22 7.88 -5.62
N PRO A 132 1.39 8.50 -6.48
CA PRO A 132 0.69 7.90 -7.65
C PRO A 132 1.54 7.79 -8.91
N ASP A 133 2.80 8.21 -8.89
CA ASP A 133 3.70 8.18 -10.06
C ASP A 133 3.87 6.79 -10.70
N ASN A 134 3.59 5.73 -9.93
CA ASN A 134 3.70 4.31 -10.29
C ASN A 134 5.07 3.95 -10.88
N LYS A 135 6.13 4.40 -10.20
CA LYS A 135 7.52 4.30 -10.66
C LYS A 135 8.44 3.79 -9.56
N TYR A 136 9.34 2.90 -9.95
CA TYR A 136 10.49 2.49 -9.16
C TYR A 136 11.68 3.41 -9.39
N TYR A 137 12.43 3.63 -8.32
CA TYR A 137 13.69 4.36 -8.31
C TYR A 137 14.74 3.51 -7.60
N ARG A 138 15.94 3.46 -8.14
CA ARG A 138 17.12 2.94 -7.43
C ARG A 138 17.73 4.11 -6.68
N VAL A 139 17.84 3.98 -5.36
CA VAL A 139 18.28 5.08 -4.50
C VAL A 139 19.38 4.57 -3.59
N LYS A 140 20.55 5.21 -3.65
CA LYS A 140 21.61 5.05 -2.67
C LYS A 140 21.31 5.90 -1.43
N GLU A 141 21.87 5.51 -0.30
CA GLU A 141 21.74 6.28 0.95
C GLU A 141 22.15 7.75 0.79
N SER A 142 23.26 8.01 0.08
CA SER A 142 23.76 9.37 -0.17
C SER A 142 22.86 10.22 -1.07
N GLU A 143 21.96 9.60 -1.83
CA GLU A 143 21.06 10.27 -2.78
C GLU A 143 19.69 10.60 -2.18
N VAL A 144 19.40 10.15 -0.95
CA VAL A 144 18.11 10.38 -0.30
C VAL A 144 17.73 11.87 -0.27
N PRO A 145 18.61 12.82 0.10
CA PRO A 145 18.23 14.23 0.14
C PRO A 145 17.82 14.81 -1.23
N SER A 146 18.56 14.53 -2.29
CA SER A 146 18.23 15.00 -3.65
C SER A 146 16.96 14.32 -4.15
N PHE A 147 16.84 13.00 -3.98
CA PHE A 147 15.63 12.25 -4.31
C PHE A 147 14.37 12.84 -3.64
N MET A 148 14.44 13.12 -2.34
CA MET A 148 13.29 13.68 -1.60
C MET A 148 12.90 15.08 -2.13
N LYS A 149 13.89 15.94 -2.42
CA LYS A 149 13.61 17.27 -2.98
C LYS A 149 12.96 17.18 -4.36
N GLU A 150 13.51 16.36 -5.25
CA GLU A 150 13.11 16.29 -6.66
C GLU A 150 11.85 15.47 -6.92
N VAL A 151 11.66 14.37 -6.19
CA VAL A 151 10.55 13.43 -6.44
C VAL A 151 9.38 13.69 -5.50
N LEU A 152 9.61 14.08 -4.25
CA LEU A 152 8.55 14.05 -3.24
C LEU A 152 7.83 15.39 -3.04
N ASN A 153 8.35 16.46 -3.64
CA ASN A 153 7.72 17.78 -3.66
C ASN A 153 7.15 18.07 -5.06
N PRO A 154 6.18 18.98 -5.19
CA PRO A 154 5.83 19.54 -6.49
C PRO A 154 7.07 20.19 -7.10
N ALA A 155 7.40 19.80 -8.33
CA ALA A 155 8.56 20.33 -9.03
C ALA A 155 8.13 21.42 -10.03
N ASP A 156 8.91 22.49 -10.12
CA ASP A 156 8.83 23.45 -11.23
C ASP A 156 9.55 22.92 -12.49
N HIS A 157 10.44 21.92 -12.33
CA HIS A 157 11.24 21.33 -13.41
C HIS A 157 11.37 19.80 -13.26
N HIS A 158 11.27 19.07 -14.38
CA HIS A 158 11.45 17.62 -14.42
C HIS A 158 12.94 17.26 -14.49
N HIS A 159 13.49 16.64 -13.45
CA HIS A 159 14.84 16.06 -13.49
C HIS A 159 14.81 14.59 -13.95
N ASN A 160 15.82 14.21 -14.73
CA ASN A 160 16.05 12.84 -15.23
C ASN A 160 16.61 11.93 -14.12
N LEU A 161 15.85 11.66 -13.07
CA LEU A 161 16.11 10.48 -12.25
C LEU A 161 15.69 9.25 -13.06
N ASN A 162 16.54 8.22 -13.08
CA ASN A 162 16.29 6.95 -13.80
C ASN A 162 15.11 6.21 -13.14
N ALA A 163 13.90 6.64 -13.47
CA ALA A 163 12.66 6.06 -13.01
C ALA A 163 12.27 4.90 -13.92
N ILE A 164 11.92 3.76 -13.33
CA ILE A 164 11.47 2.57 -14.03
C ILE A 164 9.95 2.49 -13.83
N PRO A 165 9.13 2.62 -14.88
CA PRO A 165 7.68 2.43 -14.76
C PRO A 165 7.35 1.07 -14.16
N ASN A 166 6.41 1.03 -13.22
CA ASN A 166 5.85 -0.22 -12.72
C ASN A 166 4.59 -0.56 -13.53
N SER A 167 4.60 -1.69 -14.23
CA SER A 167 3.45 -2.17 -15.00
C SER A 167 2.57 -3.16 -14.23
N ASN A 168 2.87 -3.41 -12.95
CA ASN A 168 2.14 -4.36 -12.12
C ASN A 168 1.17 -3.64 -11.20
N GLU A 169 -0.01 -4.21 -11.03
CA GLU A 169 -0.84 -3.93 -9.86
C GLU A 169 -0.16 -4.47 -8.59
N VAL A 170 -0.42 -3.82 -7.45
CA VAL A 170 0.23 -4.17 -6.18
C VAL A 170 -0.79 -4.25 -5.05
N VAL A 171 -0.80 -5.38 -4.35
CA VAL A 171 -1.52 -5.60 -3.09
C VAL A 171 -0.51 -5.59 -1.94
N LEU A 172 -0.67 -4.68 -1.00
CA LEU A 172 0.13 -4.60 0.22
C LEU A 172 -0.73 -4.81 1.46
N ILE A 173 -0.27 -5.70 2.33
CA ILE A 173 -0.96 -6.02 3.58
C ILE A 173 -0.13 -5.51 4.75
N CYS A 174 -0.73 -4.75 5.66
CA CYS A 174 0.01 -4.26 6.83
C CYS A 174 0.37 -5.44 7.75
N GLY A 175 1.65 -5.84 7.78
CA GLY A 175 2.17 -6.97 8.55
C GLY A 175 3.02 -6.58 9.77
N HIS A 176 2.94 -5.34 10.23
CA HIS A 176 3.87 -4.78 11.20
C HIS A 176 3.60 -5.20 12.67
N ALA A 177 3.93 -6.45 13.01
CA ALA A 177 3.63 -7.09 14.29
C ALA A 177 4.14 -6.31 15.53
N ARG A 178 5.40 -5.83 15.50
CA ARG A 178 5.99 -5.11 16.64
C ARG A 178 5.37 -3.73 16.88
N ARG A 179 4.70 -3.15 15.88
CA ARG A 179 3.93 -1.92 16.04
C ARG A 179 2.51 -2.19 16.48
N ASP A 180 1.87 -3.20 15.89
CA ASP A 180 0.56 -3.69 16.32
C ASP A 180 0.41 -5.18 16.01
N ILE A 181 0.20 -5.97 17.06
CA ILE A 181 0.14 -7.43 16.96
C ILE A 181 -1.03 -7.90 16.09
N ARG A 182 -2.14 -7.16 16.03
CA ARG A 182 -3.29 -7.53 15.19
C ARG A 182 -2.91 -7.57 13.71
N CYS A 183 -2.15 -6.57 13.26
CA CYS A 183 -1.62 -6.52 11.91
C CYS A 183 -0.63 -7.67 11.66
N GLY A 184 0.22 -7.98 12.63
CA GLY A 184 1.15 -9.10 12.55
C GLY A 184 0.48 -10.47 12.44
N LEU A 185 -0.59 -10.69 13.21
CA LEU A 185 -1.32 -11.96 13.24
C LEU A 185 -2.11 -12.20 11.96
N ILE A 186 -2.86 -11.21 11.47
CA ILE A 186 -3.76 -11.40 10.33
C ILE A 186 -3.04 -11.42 8.97
N ALA A 187 -1.89 -10.75 8.86
CA ALA A 187 -1.24 -10.54 7.57
C ALA A 187 -0.82 -11.82 6.81
N PRO A 188 -0.23 -12.85 7.45
CA PRO A 188 0.14 -14.09 6.76
C PRO A 188 -1.05 -14.81 6.13
N PHE A 189 -2.21 -14.79 6.79
CA PHE A 189 -3.44 -15.40 6.30
C PHE A 189 -3.99 -14.67 5.08
N LEU A 190 -4.04 -13.34 5.14
CA LEU A 190 -4.44 -12.52 4.00
C LEU A 190 -3.47 -12.69 2.83
N GLU A 191 -2.16 -12.68 3.08
CA GLU A 191 -1.15 -12.85 2.03
C GLU A 191 -1.31 -14.21 1.35
N SER A 192 -1.46 -15.29 2.13
CA SER A 192 -1.70 -16.63 1.58
C SER A 192 -2.97 -16.68 0.74
N GLU A 193 -4.07 -16.10 1.21
CA GLU A 193 -5.35 -16.15 0.50
C GLU A 193 -5.34 -15.32 -0.79
N PHE A 194 -4.69 -14.15 -0.79
CA PHE A 194 -4.49 -13.35 -2.00
C PHE A 194 -3.66 -14.12 -3.02
N ARG A 195 -2.54 -14.71 -2.58
CA ARG A 195 -1.66 -15.48 -3.48
C ARG A 195 -2.37 -16.69 -4.06
N TYR A 196 -3.13 -17.43 -3.26
CA TYR A 196 -3.93 -18.57 -3.71
C TYR A 196 -4.95 -18.15 -4.78
N ASN A 197 -5.81 -17.17 -4.47
CA ASN A 197 -6.88 -16.74 -5.36
C ASN A 197 -6.37 -16.10 -6.65
N LEU A 198 -5.28 -15.33 -6.58
CA LEU A 198 -4.64 -14.76 -7.77
C LEU A 198 -3.95 -15.84 -8.61
N SER A 199 -3.31 -16.83 -7.99
CA SER A 199 -2.68 -17.93 -8.71
C SER A 199 -3.71 -18.79 -9.43
N ALA A 200 -4.83 -19.13 -8.78
CA ALA A 200 -5.92 -19.90 -9.38
C ALA A 200 -6.54 -19.21 -10.61
N ARG A 201 -6.44 -17.87 -10.68
CA ARG A 201 -6.91 -17.03 -11.79
C ARG A 201 -5.83 -16.73 -12.84
N GLY A 202 -4.60 -17.22 -12.65
CA GLY A 202 -3.46 -16.86 -13.52
C GLY A 202 -3.03 -15.40 -13.43
N LEU A 203 -3.40 -14.69 -12.36
CA LEU A 203 -3.13 -13.26 -12.16
C LEU A 203 -1.94 -12.99 -11.25
N LEU A 204 -1.46 -13.97 -10.49
CA LEU A 204 -0.34 -13.77 -9.56
C LEU A 204 0.96 -13.47 -10.30
N TYR A 205 1.69 -12.44 -9.86
CA TYR A 205 3.00 -12.11 -10.38
C TYR A 205 4.01 -13.25 -10.19
N ASP A 206 4.70 -13.57 -11.27
CA ASP A 206 5.89 -14.40 -11.26
C ASP A 206 6.89 -13.89 -12.30
N PRO A 207 8.17 -13.65 -11.93
CA PRO A 207 9.13 -13.02 -12.84
C PRO A 207 9.40 -13.82 -14.13
N GLU A 208 9.16 -15.13 -14.13
CA GLU A 208 9.45 -16.00 -15.27
C GLU A 208 8.18 -16.31 -16.07
N THR A 209 7.08 -16.61 -15.36
CA THR A 209 5.85 -17.11 -15.99
C THR A 209 4.73 -16.08 -16.11
N ASN A 210 4.74 -15.02 -15.29
CA ASN A 210 3.74 -13.95 -15.34
C ASN A 210 4.31 -12.59 -14.87
N PRO A 211 5.25 -11.99 -15.63
CA PRO A 211 5.97 -10.78 -15.20
C PRO A 211 5.07 -9.53 -15.11
N THR A 212 3.87 -9.58 -15.68
CA THR A 212 2.86 -8.50 -15.62
C THR A 212 1.79 -8.74 -14.55
N GLY A 213 1.84 -9.86 -13.82
CA GLY A 213 0.85 -10.20 -12.81
C GLY A 213 0.83 -9.26 -11.60
N VAL A 214 -0.13 -9.49 -10.71
CA VAL A 214 -0.34 -8.75 -9.47
C VAL A 214 0.71 -9.15 -8.43
N LYS A 215 1.44 -8.17 -7.91
CA LYS A 215 2.40 -8.39 -6.83
C LYS A 215 1.69 -8.33 -5.49
N VAL A 216 1.92 -9.32 -4.63
CA VAL A 216 1.42 -9.35 -3.24
C VAL A 216 2.61 -9.28 -2.30
N GLY A 217 2.52 -8.44 -1.27
CA GLY A 217 3.55 -8.34 -0.24
C GLY A 217 3.09 -7.65 1.03
N LEU A 218 4.04 -7.43 1.94
CA LEU A 218 3.79 -6.85 3.26
C LEU A 218 4.29 -5.41 3.34
N VAL A 219 3.55 -4.55 4.03
CA VAL A 219 3.92 -3.15 4.29
C VAL A 219 4.04 -2.89 5.79
N SER A 220 4.94 -1.99 6.17
CA SER A 220 5.05 -1.50 7.54
C SER A 220 3.82 -0.65 7.93
N HIS A 221 3.82 -0.08 9.12
CA HIS A 221 2.62 0.56 9.65
C HIS A 221 2.21 1.79 8.82
N ILE A 222 0.98 1.75 8.29
CA ILE A 222 0.36 2.79 7.46
C ILE A 222 -0.72 3.61 8.21
N GLY A 223 -0.89 3.39 9.51
CA GLY A 223 -1.98 3.98 10.30
C GLY A 223 -3.28 3.16 10.24
N GLY A 224 -4.14 3.34 11.25
CA GLY A 224 -5.41 2.62 11.36
C GLY A 224 -5.27 1.18 11.85
N HIS A 225 -4.33 0.90 12.77
CA HIS A 225 -4.18 -0.44 13.34
C HIS A 225 -5.42 -0.93 14.13
N ILE A 226 -6.30 -0.01 14.55
CA ILE A 226 -7.58 -0.34 15.18
C ILE A 226 -8.52 -1.05 14.19
N TYR A 227 -8.20 -0.98 12.89
CA TYR A 227 -8.87 -1.61 11.76
C TYR A 227 -7.98 -2.67 11.09
N ALA A 228 -7.18 -3.42 11.86
CA ALA A 228 -6.27 -4.44 11.31
C ALA A 228 -6.98 -5.40 10.34
N GLY A 229 -6.20 -6.00 9.45
CA GLY A 229 -6.68 -6.40 8.13
C GLY A 229 -6.62 -5.22 7.15
N ASN A 230 -5.57 -4.39 7.29
CA ASN A 230 -5.35 -3.26 6.40
C ASN A 230 -4.72 -3.75 5.10
N VAL A 231 -5.41 -3.52 3.99
CA VAL A 231 -4.99 -3.91 2.64
C VAL A 231 -4.98 -2.67 1.76
N LEU A 232 -3.88 -2.44 1.06
CA LEU A 232 -3.76 -1.39 0.04
C LEU A 232 -3.69 -2.09 -1.30
N TYR A 233 -4.57 -1.69 -2.21
CA TYR A 233 -4.52 -2.08 -3.61
C TYR A 233 -4.12 -0.87 -4.44
N PHE A 234 -3.07 -1.01 -5.24
CA PHE A 234 -2.64 -0.03 -6.22
C PHE A 234 -2.90 -0.59 -7.61
N ASP A 235 -3.69 0.13 -8.41
CA ASP A 235 -3.94 -0.22 -9.80
C ASP A 235 -2.80 0.27 -10.73
N GLU A 236 -2.88 -0.13 -12.00
CA GLU A 236 -1.89 0.21 -13.03
C GLU A 236 -1.75 1.72 -13.28
N ASN A 237 -2.76 2.51 -12.92
CA ASN A 237 -2.76 3.97 -13.03
C ASN A 237 -2.21 4.67 -11.78
N GLY A 238 -1.73 3.89 -10.81
CA GLY A 238 -1.19 4.39 -9.55
C GLY A 238 -2.24 4.85 -8.55
N LYS A 239 -3.52 4.55 -8.78
CA LYS A 239 -4.59 4.85 -7.82
C LYS A 239 -4.54 3.85 -6.68
N ALA A 240 -4.60 4.36 -5.45
CA ALA A 240 -4.67 3.54 -4.25
C ALA A 240 -6.12 3.37 -3.75
N ILE A 241 -6.45 2.16 -3.32
CA ILE A 241 -7.67 1.82 -2.59
C ILE A 241 -7.26 1.19 -1.26
N TRP A 242 -7.78 1.73 -0.16
CA TRP A 242 -7.44 1.29 1.17
C TRP A 242 -8.63 0.57 1.78
N TYR A 243 -8.42 -0.67 2.20
CA TYR A 243 -9.35 -1.47 2.97
C TYR A 243 -8.85 -1.67 4.39
N GLY A 244 -9.77 -1.87 5.33
CA GLY A 244 -9.51 -2.24 6.72
C GLY A 244 -10.49 -3.32 7.16
N ARG A 245 -10.21 -3.98 8.28
CA ARG A 245 -11.00 -5.12 8.79
C ARG A 245 -11.14 -6.27 7.79
N VAL A 246 -10.25 -6.36 6.80
CA VAL A 246 -10.24 -7.43 5.82
C VAL A 246 -9.91 -8.74 6.52
N LYS A 247 -10.73 -9.76 6.28
CA LYS A 247 -10.52 -11.14 6.67
C LYS A 247 -10.24 -12.01 5.43
N PRO A 248 -9.73 -13.24 5.58
CA PRO A 248 -9.50 -14.14 4.45
C PRO A 248 -10.75 -14.34 3.57
N GLU A 249 -11.94 -14.46 4.18
CA GLU A 249 -13.22 -14.60 3.46
C GLU A 249 -13.57 -13.42 2.53
N ASN A 250 -12.96 -12.24 2.74
CA ASN A 250 -13.20 -11.09 1.89
C ASN A 250 -12.27 -11.03 0.67
N VAL A 251 -11.18 -11.80 0.65
CA VAL A 251 -10.12 -11.67 -0.35
C VAL A 251 -10.62 -11.96 -1.75
N ASP A 252 -11.39 -13.03 -1.90
CA ASP A 252 -12.00 -13.41 -3.18
C ASP A 252 -12.88 -12.28 -3.74
N GLY A 253 -13.75 -11.72 -2.90
CA GLY A 253 -14.60 -10.59 -3.25
C GLY A 253 -13.81 -9.32 -3.57
N ILE A 254 -12.70 -9.04 -2.89
CA ILE A 254 -11.81 -7.91 -3.23
C ILE A 254 -11.20 -8.10 -4.62
N ILE A 255 -10.73 -9.30 -4.96
CA ILE A 255 -10.15 -9.57 -6.28
C ILE A 255 -11.22 -9.40 -7.37
N GLU A 256 -12.36 -10.05 -7.18
CA GLU A 256 -13.45 -10.05 -8.16
C GLU A 256 -14.05 -8.65 -8.35
N GLU A 257 -14.45 -8.01 -7.26
CA GLU A 257 -15.17 -6.75 -7.32
C GLU A 257 -14.19 -5.60 -7.56
N THR A 258 -13.12 -5.47 -6.79
CA THR A 258 -12.23 -4.30 -6.88
C THR A 258 -11.23 -4.39 -8.02
N MET A 259 -10.55 -5.52 -8.17
CA MET A 259 -9.43 -5.59 -9.12
C MET A 259 -9.93 -5.85 -10.54
N ILE A 260 -10.93 -6.73 -10.71
CA ILE A 260 -11.47 -7.14 -12.01
C ILE A 260 -12.63 -6.22 -12.43
N LYS A 261 -13.70 -6.12 -11.63
CA LYS A 261 -14.90 -5.33 -11.99
C LYS A 261 -14.78 -3.83 -11.72
N LYS A 262 -13.71 -3.40 -11.05
CA LYS A 262 -13.47 -2.01 -10.64
C LYS A 262 -14.62 -1.45 -9.78
N ASN A 263 -15.07 -2.21 -8.79
CA ASN A 263 -16.04 -1.84 -7.76
C ASN A 263 -15.36 -1.70 -6.38
N ILE A 264 -15.71 -0.66 -5.62
CA ILE A 264 -15.25 -0.47 -4.25
C ILE A 264 -16.28 -1.07 -3.28
N ILE A 265 -15.79 -1.93 -2.38
CA ILE A 265 -16.60 -2.54 -1.31
C ILE A 265 -16.69 -1.56 -0.14
N LYS A 266 -17.85 -0.92 0.03
CA LYS A 266 -18.06 0.17 1.01
C LYS A 266 -17.76 -0.26 2.44
N GLU A 267 -18.22 -1.44 2.85
CA GLU A 267 -18.05 -1.90 4.23
C GLU A 267 -16.59 -2.08 4.66
N LEU A 268 -15.66 -2.28 3.72
CA LEU A 268 -14.21 -2.40 3.97
C LEU A 268 -13.47 -1.09 3.73
N TYR A 269 -14.07 -0.16 2.96
CA TYR A 269 -13.39 0.99 2.37
C TYR A 269 -13.00 2.06 3.39
N ARG A 270 -11.70 2.39 3.41
CA ARG A 270 -11.11 3.44 4.25
C ARG A 270 -10.87 4.76 3.54
N GLY A 271 -10.64 4.72 2.23
CA GLY A 271 -10.32 5.90 1.42
C GLY A 271 -9.43 5.61 0.22
N LYS A 272 -9.24 6.64 -0.61
CA LYS A 272 -8.30 6.67 -1.75
C LYS A 272 -7.16 7.63 -1.45
#